data_AF-A0A2G9YX77-F1
#
_entry.id   AF-A0A2G9YX77-F1
#
_cell.length_a   1.000
_cell.length_b   1.000
_cell.length_c   1.000
_cell.angle_alpha   90.00
_cell.angle_beta   90.00
_cell.angle_gamma   90.00
#
_symmetry.space_group_name_H-M   'P 1'
#
loop_
_entity.id
_entity.type
_entity.pdbx_description
1 polymer ?
#
loop_
_entity_poly.entity_id
_entity_poly.type
_entity_poly.pdbx_seq_one_letter_code
_entity_poly.pdbx_strand_id
1 'polypeptide(L)' 'MDPKRQGEIALMLVKYFMRKRGITLSQDKMRDLGNVAKAIGVSVEELRQFAKPLAQELFEECFAIK' A
#
# COMPACT_ATOMS: atom_id res chain seq x y z
N MET A 1 -5.05 -13.15 19.61
CA MET A 1 -4.40 -11.88 19.24
C MET A 1 -5.50 -10.89 18.95
N ASP A 2 -5.37 -9.66 19.43
CA ASP A 2 -6.40 -8.62 19.23
C ASP A 2 -6.47 -8.14 17.76
N PRO A 3 -7.65 -7.84 17.20
CA PRO A 3 -7.80 -7.37 15.82
C PRO A 3 -6.99 -6.12 15.49
N LYS A 4 -6.83 -5.19 16.45
CA LYS A 4 -5.97 -4.02 16.27
C LYS A 4 -4.52 -4.45 16.04
N ARG A 5 -4.05 -5.41 16.84
CA ARG A 5 -2.69 -5.94 16.71
C ARG A 5 -2.47 -6.68 15.39
N GLN A 6 -3.48 -7.39 14.90
CA GLN A 6 -3.44 -8.01 13.57
C GLN A 6 -3.33 -6.97 12.47
N GLY A 7 -4.10 -5.87 12.56
CA GLY A 7 -4.04 -4.75 11.61
C GLY A 7 -2.67 -4.07 11.59
N GLU A 8 -2.07 -3.84 12.76
CA GLU A 8 -0.71 -3.30 12.87
C GLU A 8 0.33 -4.20 12.18
N ILE A 9 0.26 -5.52 12.39
CA ILE A 9 1.18 -6.48 11.76
C ILE A 9 0.97 -6.51 10.23
N ALA A 10 -0.29 -6.49 9.77
CA ALA A 10 -0.60 -6.45 8.35
C ALA A 10 0.02 -5.20 7.68
N LEU A 11 -0.07 -4.03 8.33
CA LEU A 11 0.53 -2.80 7.85
C LEU A 11 2.06 -2.89 7.75
N MET A 12 2.72 -3.45 8.77
CA MET A 12 4.17 -3.64 8.77
C MET A 12 4.64 -4.57 7.63
N LEU A 13 3.90 -5.65 7.39
CA LEU A 13 4.19 -6.58 6.29
C LEU A 13 4.04 -5.90 4.93
N VAL A 14 2.97 -5.14 4.73
CA VAL A 14 2.74 -4.38 3.49
C VAL A 14 3.92 -3.43 3.23
N LYS A 15 4.32 -2.64 4.23
CA LYS A 15 5.50 -1.75 4.12
C LYS A 15 6.77 -2.50 3.79
N TYR A 16 7.04 -3.61 4.48
CA TYR A 16 8.21 -4.45 4.22
C TYR A 16 8.25 -4.96 2.77
N PHE A 17 7.12 -5.44 2.25
CA PHE A 17 7.04 -5.92 0.87
C PHE A 17 7.16 -4.79 -0.16
N MET A 18 6.59 -3.61 0.10
CA MET A 18 6.72 -2.44 -0.77
C MET A 18 8.18 -1.97 -0.85
N ARG A 19 8.92 -1.94 0.27
CA ARG A 19 10.37 -1.65 0.28
C ARG A 19 11.16 -2.69 -0.50
N LYS A 20 10.90 -3.98 -0.26
CA LYS A 20 11.68 -5.08 -0.84
C LYS A 20 11.45 -5.27 -2.35
N ARG A 21 10.21 -5.08 -2.82
CA ARG A 21 9.84 -5.30 -4.22
C ARG A 21 9.89 -4.03 -5.07
N GLY A 22 9.94 -2.85 -4.43
CA GLY A 22 9.71 -1.58 -5.09
C GLY A 22 8.23 -1.40 -5.47
N ILE A 23 7.83 -0.16 -5.74
CA ILE A 23 6.50 0.16 -6.24
C ILE A 23 6.65 0.61 -7.68
N THR A 24 6.11 -0.17 -8.61
CA THR A 24 5.93 0.27 -9.99
C THR A 24 4.53 0.85 -10.13
N LEU A 25 4.43 2.19 -10.17
CA LEU A 25 3.19 2.90 -10.44
C LEU A 25 2.98 3.00 -11.97
N SER A 26 2.66 1.89 -12.64
CA SER A 26 2.24 1.92 -14.05
C SER A 26 0.72 2.06 -14.19
N GLN A 27 0.24 2.54 -15.33
CA GLN A 27 -1.22 2.62 -15.59
C GLN A 27 -1.91 1.25 -15.54
N ASP A 28 -1.21 0.18 -15.95
CA ASP A 28 -1.73 -1.20 -15.84
C ASP A 28 -1.97 -1.62 -14.39
N LYS A 29 -1.07 -1.22 -13.48
CA LYS A 29 -1.21 -1.45 -12.03
C LYS A 29 -2.37 -0.67 -11.41
N MET A 30 -2.80 0.45 -12.00
CA MET A 30 -4.01 1.15 -11.54
C MET A 30 -5.30 0.42 -11.90
N ARG A 31 -5.33 -0.28 -13.05
CA ARG A 31 -6.43 -1.19 -13.41
C ARG A 31 -6.49 -2.37 -12.45
N ASP A 32 -5.33 -2.91 -12.08
CA ASP A 32 -5.22 -3.95 -11.06
C ASP A 32 -5.77 -3.49 -9.71
N LEU A 33 -5.56 -2.22 -9.34
CA LEU A 33 -6.07 -1.65 -8.09
C LEU A 33 -7.60 -1.74 -7.99
N GLY A 34 -8.31 -1.53 -9.12
CA GLY A 34 -9.76 -1.67 -9.20
C GLY A 34 -10.22 -3.12 -9.00
N ASN A 35 -9.51 -4.07 -9.60
CA ASN A 35 -9.79 -5.50 -9.43
C ASN A 35 -9.52 -5.96 -7.99
N VAL A 36 -8.42 -5.49 -7.39
CA VAL A 36 -8.06 -5.78 -6.00
C VAL A 36 -9.12 -5.23 -5.05
N ALA A 37 -9.55 -3.98 -5.21
CA ALA A 37 -10.59 -3.37 -4.39
C ALA A 37 -11.88 -4.22 -4.40
N LYS A 38 -12.31 -4.65 -5.60
CA LYS A 38 -13.44 -5.57 -5.77
C LYS A 38 -13.24 -6.89 -5.05
N ALA A 39 -12.05 -7.50 -5.17
CA ALA A 39 -11.76 -8.80 -4.59
C ALA A 39 -11.73 -8.79 -3.05
N ILE A 40 -11.29 -7.69 -2.44
CA ILE A 40 -11.23 -7.55 -0.98
C ILE A 40 -12.45 -6.85 -0.38
N GLY A 41 -13.42 -6.44 -1.22
CA GLY A 41 -14.70 -5.88 -0.79
C GLY A 41 -14.64 -4.42 -0.32
N VAL A 42 -13.69 -3.62 -0.81
CA VAL A 42 -13.57 -2.19 -0.48
C VAL A 42 -13.74 -1.31 -1.71
N SER A 43 -13.97 -0.02 -1.50
CA SER A 43 -13.99 0.94 -2.62
C SER A 43 -12.57 1.25 -3.11
N VAL A 44 -12.45 1.62 -4.40
CA VAL A 44 -11.16 2.06 -4.96
C VAL A 44 -10.66 3.32 -4.26
N GLU A 45 -11.56 4.20 -3.82
CA GLU A 45 -11.22 5.41 -3.07
C GLU A 45 -10.64 5.09 -1.70
N GLU A 46 -11.25 4.15 -0.97
CA GLU A 46 -10.74 3.69 0.33
C GLU A 46 -9.34 3.06 0.18
N LEU A 47 -9.16 2.22 -0.85
CA LEU A 47 -7.86 1.62 -1.13
C LEU A 47 -6.80 2.67 -1.52
N ARG A 48 -7.19 3.73 -2.26
CA ARG A 48 -6.31 4.87 -2.56
C ARG A 48 -5.95 5.66 -1.32
N GLN A 49 -6.91 5.92 -0.43
CA GLN A 49 -6.66 6.60 0.83
C GLN A 49 -5.70 5.81 1.73
N PHE A 50 -5.84 4.48 1.74
CA PHE A 50 -4.92 3.59 2.44
C PHE A 50 -3.51 3.60 1.82
N ALA A 51 -3.41 3.51 0.49
CA ALA A 51 -2.12 3.40 -0.20
C ALA A 51 -1.32 4.72 -0.28
N LYS A 52 -2.00 5.87 -0.32
CA LYS A 52 -1.37 7.19 -0.46
C LYS A 52 -0.29 7.48 0.60
N PRO A 53 -0.56 7.39 1.92
CA PRO A 53 0.47 7.66 2.93
C PRO A 53 1.63 6.66 2.86
N LEU A 54 1.38 5.39 2.50
CA LEU A 54 2.42 4.38 2.33
C LEU A 54 3.36 4.70 1.18
N ALA A 55 2.80 5.13 0.04
CA ALA A 55 3.58 5.53 -1.12
C ALA A 55 4.38 6.82 -0.84
N GLN A 56 3.80 7.77 -0.11
CA GLN A 56 4.48 9.01 0.28
C GLN A 56 5.64 8.73 1.24
N GLU A 57 5.44 7.93 2.29
CA GLU A 57 6.50 7.53 3.23
C GLU A 57 7.66 6.85 2.50
N LEU A 58 7.37 5.95 1.56
CA LEU A 58 8.40 5.28 0.77
C LEU A 58 9.11 6.21 -0.21
N PHE A 59 8.39 7.16 -0.80
CA PHE A 59 9.00 8.19 -1.65
C PHE A 59 9.94 9.06 -0.81
N GLU A 60 9.50 9.51 0.36
CA GLU A 60 10.34 10.26 1.30
C GLU A 60 11.57 9.43 1.71
N GLU A 61 11.43 8.15 2.06
CA GLU A 61 12.59 7.29 2.37
C GLU A 61 13.57 7.12 1.20
N CYS A 62 13.07 6.94 -0.02
CA CYS A 62 13.92 6.78 -1.20
C CYS A 62 14.62 8.07 -1.64
N PHE A 63 13.97 9.23 -1.46
CA PHE A 63 14.47 10.54 -1.88
C PHE A 63 15.05 11.40 -0.75
N ALA A 64 14.96 10.97 0.51
CA ALA A 64 15.67 11.55 1.66
C ALA A 64 17.19 11.27 1.64
N ILE A 65 17.77 11.07 0.45
CA ILE A 65 19.19 11.23 0.23
C ILE A 65 19.46 12.75 0.25
N LYS A 66 19.70 13.27 1.45
CA LYS A 66 20.44 14.50 1.68
C LYS A 66 21.35 14.34 2.87
#